data_AF-A0A1Y3MMS6-F1
#
_entry.id   AF-A0A1Y3MMS6-F1
#
_cell.length_a   1.000
_cell.length_b   1.000
_cell.length_c   1.000
_cell.angle_alpha   90.00
_cell.angle_beta   90.00
_cell.angle_gamma   90.00
#
_symmetry.space_group_name_H-M   'P 1'
#
loop_
_entity.id
_entity.type
_entity.pdbx_description
1 polymer ?
#
loop_
_entity_poly.entity_id
_entity_poly.type
_entity_poly.pdbx_seq_one_letter_code
_entity_poly.pdbx_strand_id
1 'polypeptide(L)'
;VKDVHRCNIKHDCINKNDNDNYRQSTEIFLIDGDTTVTVNDSIFENIYGHNGIIIKNNNIMNLDHVIFKDCNFQRGLVKIHQSKFLIGQYYFNNTQFINMHSQYGSIIHILELYGSTAVRVTFENSKFENNTASVYGGVFYSETEFADRFINFIDCEFINNKAMIGDIAYSYNLKSEPNITNIDVLKENPGNFATNPTSVKLNENAFHNISIYSGQRIPEEISCSIYDDYDNKIIFNSDSSRIHYDEFMFFNIEINDTYNAELIGQSQSYCWSDSCLYPPLK
;
A
#
# COMPACT_ATOMS: atom_id res chain seq x y z
N VAL A 1 -18.72 -1.34 -20.61
CA VAL A 1 -19.04 -2.56 -19.82
C VAL A 1 -19.63 -2.13 -18.47
N LYS A 2 -20.75 -2.69 -18.03
CA LYS A 2 -21.44 -2.27 -16.79
C LYS A 2 -21.93 -3.45 -15.95
N ASP A 3 -22.06 -3.24 -14.64
CA ASP A 3 -22.73 -4.14 -13.69
C ASP A 3 -22.15 -5.56 -13.64
N VAL A 4 -20.83 -5.67 -13.64
CA VAL A 4 -20.12 -6.96 -13.64
C VAL A 4 -19.89 -7.44 -12.21
N HIS A 5 -20.25 -8.71 -11.96
CA HIS A 5 -20.00 -9.45 -10.71
C HIS A 5 -20.47 -8.76 -9.42
N ARG A 6 -21.63 -8.11 -9.46
CA ARG A 6 -22.30 -7.51 -8.28
C ARG A 6 -22.57 -8.48 -7.14
N CYS A 7 -22.55 -9.80 -7.38
CA CYS A 7 -22.63 -10.81 -6.32
C CYS A 7 -21.48 -10.68 -5.30
N ASN A 8 -20.33 -10.10 -5.70
CA ASN A 8 -19.18 -9.87 -4.81
C ASN A 8 -19.52 -8.87 -3.70
N ILE A 9 -20.50 -7.98 -3.90
CA ILE A 9 -20.96 -7.03 -2.87
C ILE A 9 -21.56 -7.78 -1.66
N LYS A 10 -22.28 -8.86 -1.93
CA LYS A 10 -22.98 -9.65 -0.89
C LYS A 10 -22.21 -10.88 -0.44
N HIS A 11 -21.02 -11.12 -1.00
CA HIS A 11 -20.25 -12.37 -0.82
C HIS A 11 -21.02 -13.63 -1.29
N ASP A 12 -21.95 -13.46 -2.24
CA ASP A 12 -22.87 -14.52 -2.70
C ASP A 12 -22.37 -15.21 -3.99
N CYS A 13 -21.15 -14.95 -4.47
CA CYS A 13 -20.62 -15.60 -5.66
C CYS A 13 -20.20 -17.05 -5.35
N ILE A 14 -21.17 -17.99 -5.40
CA ILE A 14 -21.02 -19.37 -4.89
C ILE A 14 -20.49 -20.37 -5.94
N ASN A 15 -20.45 -20.02 -7.23
CA ASN A 15 -20.08 -20.96 -8.29
C ASN A 15 -18.71 -20.64 -8.91
N LYS A 16 -17.64 -21.19 -8.33
CA LYS A 16 -16.31 -21.18 -8.95
C LYS A 16 -15.80 -22.61 -9.11
N ASN A 17 -16.17 -23.24 -10.23
CA ASN A 17 -15.69 -24.57 -10.64
C ASN A 17 -14.42 -24.50 -11.53
N ASP A 18 -13.79 -23.33 -11.67
CA ASP A 18 -12.55 -23.19 -12.44
C ASP A 18 -11.36 -23.63 -11.56
N ASN A 19 -10.35 -24.31 -12.11
CA ASN A 19 -9.14 -24.63 -11.34
C ASN A 19 -8.09 -23.51 -11.42
N ASP A 20 -8.28 -22.51 -12.29
CA ASP A 20 -7.37 -21.37 -12.42
C ASP A 20 -7.79 -20.22 -11.48
N ASN A 21 -7.06 -20.11 -10.36
CA ASN A 21 -7.25 -19.04 -9.37
C ASN A 21 -7.15 -17.62 -9.97
N TYR A 22 -6.41 -17.41 -11.06
CA TYR A 22 -6.28 -16.10 -11.69
C TYR A 22 -7.53 -15.73 -12.48
N ARG A 23 -8.11 -16.67 -13.23
CA ARG A 23 -9.39 -16.49 -13.92
C ARG A 23 -10.50 -16.17 -12.94
N GLN A 24 -10.51 -16.86 -11.81
CA GLN A 24 -11.48 -16.64 -10.75
C GLN A 24 -11.36 -15.29 -10.05
N SER A 25 -10.21 -14.62 -10.13
CA SER A 25 -9.91 -13.40 -9.38
C SER A 25 -9.75 -12.16 -10.26
N THR A 26 -10.02 -12.27 -11.56
CA THR A 26 -9.86 -11.16 -12.51
C THR A 26 -11.18 -10.85 -13.19
N GLU A 27 -11.66 -9.61 -13.07
CA GLU A 27 -13.04 -9.28 -13.46
C GLU A 27 -13.18 -8.67 -14.86
N ILE A 28 -12.11 -8.06 -15.39
CA ILE A 28 -12.17 -7.35 -16.67
C ILE A 28 -11.28 -8.03 -17.71
N PHE A 29 -9.97 -8.10 -17.47
CA PHE A 29 -9.02 -8.62 -18.45
C PHE A 29 -7.99 -9.53 -17.81
N LEU A 30 -7.95 -10.78 -18.25
CA LEU A 30 -6.83 -11.70 -18.03
C LEU A 30 -6.10 -11.90 -19.35
N ILE A 31 -4.89 -11.38 -19.46
CA ILE A 31 -4.09 -11.40 -20.69
C ILE A 31 -2.88 -12.33 -20.48
N ASP A 32 -2.71 -13.29 -21.38
CA ASP A 32 -1.60 -14.26 -21.39
C ASP A 32 -1.17 -14.56 -22.84
N GLY A 33 -0.03 -15.24 -23.00
CA GLY A 33 0.59 -15.52 -24.30
C GLY A 33 1.48 -14.37 -24.79
N ASP A 34 1.44 -14.10 -26.10
CA ASP A 34 2.14 -12.98 -26.76
C ASP A 34 1.10 -12.08 -27.46
N THR A 35 0.36 -11.33 -26.66
CA THR A 35 -0.83 -10.54 -27.01
C THR A 35 -0.63 -9.06 -26.68
N THR A 36 -1.11 -8.20 -27.59
CA THR A 36 -1.36 -6.78 -27.32
C THR A 36 -2.86 -6.53 -27.34
N VAL A 37 -3.39 -5.96 -26.27
CA VAL A 37 -4.80 -5.55 -26.17
C VAL A 37 -4.88 -4.03 -26.25
N THR A 38 -5.83 -3.51 -27.00
CA THR A 38 -6.11 -2.07 -27.10
C THR A 38 -7.60 -1.83 -26.88
N VAL A 39 -7.94 -0.90 -25.99
CA VAL A 39 -9.32 -0.47 -25.75
C VAL A 39 -9.37 1.04 -25.79
N ASN A 40 -10.26 1.57 -26.62
CA ASN A 40 -10.43 3.00 -26.81
C ASN A 40 -11.88 3.41 -26.47
N ASP A 41 -12.07 4.67 -26.08
CA ASP A 41 -13.39 5.33 -26.01
C ASP A 41 -14.45 4.53 -25.25
N SER A 42 -14.07 3.99 -24.08
CA SER A 42 -14.87 2.99 -23.38
C SER A 42 -15.12 3.37 -21.93
N ILE A 43 -16.28 2.95 -21.40
CA ILE A 43 -16.66 3.16 -20.00
C ILE A 43 -16.83 1.80 -19.32
N PHE A 44 -16.14 1.59 -18.20
CA PHE A 44 -16.26 0.46 -17.28
C PHE A 44 -16.90 0.98 -15.99
N GLU A 45 -18.11 0.53 -15.67
CA GLU A 45 -18.89 1.06 -14.55
C GLU A 45 -19.47 -0.05 -13.66
N ASN A 46 -19.47 0.14 -12.34
CA ASN A 46 -20.06 -0.82 -11.38
C ASN A 46 -19.49 -2.25 -11.51
N ILE A 47 -18.17 -2.37 -11.51
CA ILE A 47 -17.47 -3.66 -11.58
C ILE A 47 -16.88 -4.01 -10.21
N TYR A 48 -17.13 -5.24 -9.74
CA TYR A 48 -16.75 -5.66 -8.40
C TYR A 48 -15.97 -6.97 -8.43
N GLY A 49 -14.85 -7.05 -7.71
CA GLY A 49 -14.20 -8.32 -7.45
C GLY A 49 -12.81 -8.21 -6.84
N HIS A 50 -11.92 -9.15 -7.15
CA HIS A 50 -10.63 -9.21 -6.46
C HIS A 50 -9.55 -8.34 -7.13
N ASN A 51 -9.38 -8.47 -8.44
CA ASN A 51 -8.54 -7.60 -9.28
C ASN A 51 -9.28 -7.26 -10.58
N GLY A 52 -9.05 -6.10 -11.17
CA GLY A 52 -9.68 -5.77 -12.45
C GLY A 52 -8.95 -6.36 -13.66
N ILE A 53 -7.64 -6.17 -13.71
CA ILE A 53 -6.77 -6.47 -14.84
C ILE A 53 -5.55 -7.25 -14.33
N ILE A 54 -5.29 -8.38 -14.97
CA ILE A 54 -4.07 -9.17 -14.79
C ILE A 54 -3.44 -9.41 -16.16
N ILE A 55 -2.17 -9.05 -16.27
CA ILE A 55 -1.33 -9.33 -17.43
C ILE A 55 -0.20 -10.26 -17.01
N LYS A 56 0.01 -11.33 -17.78
CA LYS A 56 1.11 -12.27 -17.62
C LYS A 56 2.19 -12.04 -18.67
N ASN A 57 3.41 -12.53 -18.41
CA ASN A 57 4.45 -12.75 -19.43
C ASN A 57 4.80 -11.55 -20.33
N ASN A 58 4.84 -10.33 -19.79
CA ASN A 58 5.23 -9.09 -20.47
C ASN A 58 4.31 -8.67 -21.64
N ASN A 59 3.07 -9.17 -21.65
CA ASN A 59 2.04 -8.72 -22.59
C ASN A 59 1.73 -7.22 -22.44
N ILE A 60 1.10 -6.65 -23.46
CA ILE A 60 0.86 -5.20 -23.55
C ILE A 60 -0.63 -4.90 -23.53
N MET A 61 -1.02 -3.91 -22.74
CA MET A 61 -2.36 -3.35 -22.74
C MET A 61 -2.31 -1.84 -22.90
N ASN A 62 -3.03 -1.34 -23.91
CA ASN A 62 -3.22 0.08 -24.18
C ASN A 62 -4.68 0.46 -23.92
N LEU A 63 -4.89 1.50 -23.12
CA LEU A 63 -6.19 2.05 -22.76
C LEU A 63 -6.16 3.54 -23.07
N ASP A 64 -6.98 3.98 -24.02
CA ASP A 64 -7.00 5.38 -24.46
C ASP A 64 -8.43 5.95 -24.38
N HIS A 65 -8.59 7.12 -23.76
CA HIS A 65 -9.92 7.73 -23.55
C HIS A 65 -10.91 6.79 -22.84
N VAL A 66 -10.44 6.10 -21.79
CA VAL A 66 -11.24 5.15 -21.02
C VAL A 66 -11.69 5.77 -19.69
N ILE A 67 -12.87 5.39 -19.22
CA ILE A 67 -13.37 5.76 -17.90
C ILE A 67 -13.63 4.50 -17.08
N PHE A 68 -13.01 4.40 -15.92
CA PHE A 68 -13.36 3.45 -14.87
C PHE A 68 -14.12 4.20 -13.78
N LYS A 69 -15.35 3.78 -13.49
CA LYS A 69 -16.25 4.50 -12.59
C LYS A 69 -16.97 3.56 -11.62
N ASP A 70 -17.02 3.94 -10.34
CA ASP A 70 -17.78 3.22 -9.31
C ASP A 70 -17.40 1.72 -9.21
N CYS A 71 -16.11 1.40 -9.39
CA CYS A 71 -15.64 0.01 -9.34
C CYS A 71 -14.97 -0.30 -8.00
N ASN A 72 -15.00 -1.56 -7.59
CA ASN A 72 -14.38 -2.03 -6.35
C ASN A 72 -13.55 -3.29 -6.61
N PHE A 73 -12.25 -3.18 -6.37
CA PHE A 73 -11.30 -4.29 -6.51
C PHE A 73 -10.49 -4.42 -5.23
N GLN A 74 -10.55 -5.57 -4.56
CA GLN A 74 -9.82 -5.76 -3.31
C GLN A 74 -8.32 -5.42 -3.42
N ARG A 75 -7.68 -5.81 -4.53
CA ARG A 75 -6.26 -5.59 -4.82
C ARG A 75 -6.04 -4.65 -6.01
N GLY A 76 -6.88 -3.63 -6.11
CA GLY A 76 -6.78 -2.59 -7.12
C GLY A 76 -7.18 -3.04 -8.52
N LEU A 77 -7.25 -2.07 -9.44
CA LEU A 77 -7.52 -2.34 -10.84
C LEU A 77 -6.39 -3.19 -11.46
N VAL A 78 -5.13 -2.83 -11.22
CA VAL A 78 -3.94 -3.49 -11.76
C VAL A 78 -3.16 -4.13 -10.61
N LYS A 79 -2.95 -5.43 -10.71
CA LYS A 79 -2.11 -6.19 -9.77
C LYS A 79 -0.81 -6.64 -10.44
N ILE A 80 0.30 -6.43 -9.74
CA ILE A 80 1.64 -6.83 -10.18
C ILE A 80 2.31 -7.68 -9.10
N HIS A 81 2.83 -8.84 -9.51
CA HIS A 81 3.51 -9.79 -8.64
C HIS A 81 4.47 -10.66 -9.45
N GLN A 82 5.75 -10.32 -9.42
CA GLN A 82 6.74 -10.92 -10.32
C GLN A 82 6.96 -12.42 -10.10
N SER A 83 7.07 -12.92 -8.87
CA SER A 83 7.21 -14.37 -8.62
C SER A 83 5.99 -15.20 -9.06
N LYS A 84 4.87 -14.56 -9.38
CA LYS A 84 3.65 -15.18 -9.93
C LYS A 84 3.50 -14.95 -11.44
N PHE A 85 4.52 -14.43 -12.10
CA PHE A 85 4.52 -14.09 -13.53
C PHE A 85 3.43 -13.08 -13.93
N LEU A 86 2.94 -12.29 -12.97
CA LEU A 86 1.98 -11.21 -13.21
C LEU A 86 2.76 -9.93 -13.55
N ILE A 87 3.44 -9.99 -14.68
CA ILE A 87 4.32 -8.96 -15.21
C ILE A 87 3.84 -8.58 -16.60
N GLY A 88 3.60 -7.29 -16.83
CA GLY A 88 2.99 -6.78 -18.05
C GLY A 88 3.30 -5.30 -18.25
N GLN A 89 2.99 -4.82 -19.44
CA GLN A 89 3.08 -3.41 -19.79
C GLN A 89 1.67 -2.82 -19.92
N TYR A 90 1.44 -1.73 -19.21
CA TYR A 90 0.14 -1.08 -19.10
C TYR A 90 0.31 0.39 -19.46
N TYR A 91 -0.44 0.84 -20.45
CA TYR A 91 -0.43 2.20 -20.93
C TYR A 91 -1.85 2.75 -20.84
N PHE A 92 -2.04 3.76 -19.99
CA PHE A 92 -3.30 4.46 -19.78
C PHE A 92 -3.12 5.90 -20.25
N ASN A 93 -3.82 6.28 -21.31
CA ASN A 93 -3.77 7.62 -21.87
C ASN A 93 -5.16 8.25 -21.80
N ASN A 94 -5.23 9.53 -21.42
CA ASN A 94 -6.48 10.27 -21.29
C ASN A 94 -7.57 9.51 -20.51
N THR A 95 -7.16 8.77 -19.47
CA THR A 95 -8.05 7.85 -18.75
C THR A 95 -8.51 8.46 -17.43
N GLN A 96 -9.75 8.20 -17.05
CA GLN A 96 -10.32 8.69 -15.80
C GLN A 96 -10.65 7.52 -14.86
N PHE A 97 -10.26 7.65 -13.61
CA PHE A 97 -10.53 6.72 -12.52
C PHE A 97 -11.34 7.45 -11.44
N ILE A 98 -12.63 7.12 -11.34
CA ILE A 98 -13.61 7.87 -10.55
C ILE A 98 -14.27 6.93 -9.55
N ASN A 99 -14.23 7.27 -8.26
CA ASN A 99 -14.84 6.48 -7.18
C ASN A 99 -14.38 5.01 -7.20
N MET A 100 -13.08 4.78 -7.40
CA MET A 100 -12.49 3.44 -7.33
C MET A 100 -12.23 3.07 -5.87
N HIS A 101 -12.63 1.86 -5.47
CA HIS A 101 -12.47 1.37 -4.12
C HIS A 101 -11.57 0.13 -4.05
N SER A 102 -10.70 0.05 -3.06
CA SER A 102 -9.91 -1.16 -2.76
C SER A 102 -9.53 -1.27 -1.28
N GLN A 103 -8.82 -2.35 -0.93
CA GLN A 103 -8.14 -2.46 0.35
C GLN A 103 -6.78 -1.74 0.34
N TYR A 104 -6.03 -1.93 -0.74
CA TYR A 104 -4.71 -1.33 -0.96
C TYR A 104 -4.66 -0.84 -2.41
N GLY A 105 -4.16 0.37 -2.67
CA GLY A 105 -3.89 0.86 -4.02
C GLY A 105 -5.09 0.70 -4.96
N SER A 106 -6.06 1.62 -4.93
CA SER A 106 -7.32 1.43 -5.70
C SER A 106 -7.12 1.18 -7.19
N ILE A 107 -6.02 1.70 -7.74
CA ILE A 107 -5.67 1.51 -9.14
C ILE A 107 -4.51 0.53 -9.28
N ILE A 108 -3.44 0.68 -8.49
CA ILE A 108 -2.23 -0.13 -8.63
C ILE A 108 -1.83 -0.77 -7.31
N HIS A 109 -1.64 -2.08 -7.33
CA HIS A 109 -1.15 -2.86 -6.21
C HIS A 109 0.06 -3.70 -6.65
N ILE A 110 1.24 -3.36 -6.12
CA ILE A 110 2.50 -4.05 -6.40
C ILE A 110 3.01 -4.76 -5.16
N LEU A 111 3.02 -6.09 -5.21
CA LEU A 111 3.57 -6.91 -4.13
C LEU A 111 5.07 -7.10 -4.28
N GLU A 112 5.53 -7.32 -5.51
CA GLU A 112 6.92 -7.71 -5.74
C GLU A 112 7.34 -7.37 -7.17
N LEU A 113 8.49 -6.69 -7.26
CA LEU A 113 9.29 -6.50 -8.46
C LEU A 113 10.76 -6.71 -8.14
N TYR A 114 11.53 -7.12 -9.14
CA TYR A 114 12.97 -7.18 -9.12
C TYR A 114 13.56 -6.09 -10.02
N GLY A 115 14.80 -5.67 -9.73
CA GLY A 115 15.46 -4.60 -10.50
C GLY A 115 15.62 -4.87 -11.99
N SER A 116 15.53 -6.14 -12.42
CA SER A 116 15.43 -6.55 -13.82
C SER A 116 14.03 -7.11 -14.10
N THR A 117 13.16 -6.28 -14.65
CA THR A 117 11.84 -6.68 -15.12
C THR A 117 11.45 -5.85 -16.35
N ALA A 118 10.57 -6.39 -17.17
CA ALA A 118 10.01 -5.67 -18.32
C ALA A 118 8.65 -5.04 -17.99
N VAL A 119 8.26 -5.04 -16.71
CA VAL A 119 7.07 -4.32 -16.25
C VAL A 119 7.21 -2.84 -16.57
N ARG A 120 6.13 -2.27 -17.11
CA ARG A 120 6.01 -0.83 -17.29
C ARG A 120 4.56 -0.44 -17.09
N VAL A 121 4.30 0.55 -16.25
CA VAL A 121 2.98 1.11 -16.06
C VAL A 121 3.11 2.61 -16.28
N THR A 122 2.37 3.14 -17.24
CA THR A 122 2.39 4.57 -17.57
C THR A 122 0.97 5.07 -17.62
N PHE A 123 0.71 6.12 -16.85
CA PHE A 123 -0.49 6.94 -16.92
C PHE A 123 -0.08 8.28 -17.49
N GLU A 124 -0.75 8.69 -18.56
CA GLU A 124 -0.50 9.95 -19.24
C GLU A 124 -1.82 10.71 -19.37
N ASN A 125 -1.80 12.01 -19.03
CA ASN A 125 -2.97 12.90 -19.10
C ASN A 125 -4.21 12.32 -18.41
N SER A 126 -4.01 11.63 -17.29
CA SER A 126 -5.06 10.83 -16.64
C SER A 126 -5.50 11.45 -15.31
N LYS A 127 -6.74 11.17 -14.92
CA LYS A 127 -7.38 11.77 -13.74
C LYS A 127 -7.78 10.71 -12.72
N PHE A 128 -7.44 10.94 -11.46
CA PHE A 128 -7.76 10.10 -10.31
C PHE A 128 -8.63 10.88 -9.33
N GLU A 129 -9.93 10.63 -9.35
CA GLU A 129 -10.92 11.40 -8.59
C GLU A 129 -11.70 10.54 -7.58
N ASN A 130 -11.71 10.95 -6.32
CA ASN A 130 -12.48 10.32 -5.23
C ASN A 130 -12.17 8.82 -5.04
N ASN A 131 -10.94 8.39 -5.34
CA ASN A 131 -10.58 6.98 -5.15
C ASN A 131 -10.20 6.73 -3.70
N THR A 132 -10.57 5.56 -3.16
CA THR A 132 -10.38 5.24 -1.74
C THR A 132 -9.79 3.84 -1.58
N ALA A 133 -8.68 3.73 -0.87
CA ALA A 133 -8.19 2.48 -0.32
C ALA A 133 -8.52 2.42 1.18
N SER A 134 -8.93 1.26 1.71
CA SER A 134 -9.26 1.18 3.13
C SER A 134 -8.03 1.17 4.05
N VAL A 135 -6.84 0.85 3.52
CA VAL A 135 -5.60 0.73 4.30
C VAL A 135 -4.50 1.64 3.74
N TYR A 136 -3.79 1.22 2.69
CA TYR A 136 -2.61 1.92 2.20
C TYR A 136 -2.79 2.39 0.76
N GLY A 137 -2.33 3.62 0.48
CA GLY A 137 -2.18 4.14 -0.87
C GLY A 137 -3.51 4.29 -1.60
N GLY A 138 -4.12 5.48 -1.53
CA GLY A 138 -5.46 5.68 -2.10
C GLY A 138 -5.55 5.36 -3.59
N VAL A 139 -4.47 5.57 -4.34
CA VAL A 139 -4.33 5.22 -5.77
C VAL A 139 -3.28 4.13 -5.98
N PHE A 140 -2.12 4.27 -5.33
CA PHE A 140 -0.93 3.47 -5.56
C PHE A 140 -0.42 2.82 -4.27
N TYR A 141 -0.19 1.51 -4.31
CA TYR A 141 0.45 0.76 -3.25
C TYR A 141 1.60 -0.09 -3.78
N SER A 142 2.76 -0.05 -3.11
CA SER A 142 3.93 -0.85 -3.46
C SER A 142 4.76 -1.29 -2.25
N GLU A 143 5.09 -2.58 -2.21
CA GLU A 143 6.04 -3.21 -1.27
C GLU A 143 7.45 -3.39 -1.86
N THR A 144 7.70 -2.91 -3.08
CA THR A 144 8.99 -3.09 -3.76
C THR A 144 9.83 -1.81 -3.77
N GLU A 145 11.15 -1.98 -3.66
CA GLU A 145 12.16 -0.92 -3.80
C GLU A 145 12.31 -0.36 -5.22
N PHE A 146 11.71 -0.99 -6.23
CA PHE A 146 11.99 -0.70 -7.65
C PHE A 146 10.84 -0.01 -8.40
N ALA A 147 9.77 0.40 -7.72
CA ALA A 147 8.60 0.97 -8.40
C ALA A 147 8.91 2.29 -9.13
N ASP A 148 9.91 3.06 -8.66
CA ASP A 148 10.45 4.26 -9.29
C ASP A 148 10.90 4.04 -10.74
N ARG A 149 11.32 2.83 -11.10
CA ARG A 149 11.83 2.53 -12.45
C ARG A 149 10.73 2.23 -13.45
N PHE A 150 9.59 1.77 -12.97
CA PHE A 150 8.60 1.09 -13.80
C PHE A 150 7.24 1.78 -13.82
N ILE A 151 6.95 2.63 -12.83
CA ILE A 151 5.65 3.26 -12.65
C ILE A 151 5.77 4.77 -12.89
N ASN A 152 5.00 5.28 -13.84
CA ASN A 152 5.07 6.68 -14.26
C ASN A 152 3.66 7.29 -14.33
N PHE A 153 3.51 8.48 -13.76
CA PHE A 153 2.33 9.34 -13.83
C PHE A 153 2.73 10.69 -14.43
N ILE A 154 2.40 10.85 -15.70
CA ILE A 154 2.79 11.98 -16.54
C ILE A 154 1.57 12.86 -16.73
N ASP A 155 1.66 14.12 -16.33
CA ASP A 155 0.60 15.12 -16.45
C ASP A 155 -0.75 14.61 -15.90
N CYS A 156 -0.70 14.00 -14.72
CA CYS A 156 -1.86 13.41 -14.06
C CYS A 156 -2.43 14.31 -12.97
N GLU A 157 -3.75 14.22 -12.77
CA GLU A 157 -4.48 14.94 -11.73
C GLU A 157 -4.96 13.99 -10.62
N PHE A 158 -4.71 14.37 -9.36
CA PHE A 158 -5.14 13.61 -8.19
C PHE A 158 -6.08 14.46 -7.34
N ILE A 159 -7.36 14.10 -7.29
CA ILE A 159 -8.41 14.89 -6.65
C ILE A 159 -9.12 14.07 -5.59
N ASN A 160 -8.99 14.48 -4.33
CA ASN A 160 -9.71 13.91 -3.19
C ASN A 160 -9.59 12.38 -3.09
N ASN A 161 -8.39 11.85 -3.33
CA ASN A 161 -8.09 10.44 -3.06
C ASN A 161 -7.83 10.25 -1.56
N LYS A 162 -8.16 9.07 -1.03
CA LYS A 162 -8.08 8.79 0.41
C LYS A 162 -7.56 7.40 0.72
N ALA A 163 -6.78 7.30 1.80
CA ALA A 163 -6.45 6.04 2.45
C ALA A 163 -6.34 6.24 3.96
N MET A 164 -6.14 5.15 4.72
CA MET A 164 -5.77 5.28 6.13
C MET A 164 -4.37 5.88 6.24
N ILE A 165 -3.43 5.43 5.40
CA ILE A 165 -2.06 5.94 5.30
C ILE A 165 -1.68 6.09 3.82
N GLY A 166 -1.24 7.28 3.42
CA GLY A 166 -0.89 7.62 2.04
C GLY A 166 -2.13 7.85 1.16
N ASP A 167 -2.75 9.03 1.24
CA ASP A 167 -3.97 9.39 0.50
C ASP A 167 -3.85 9.20 -1.02
N ILE A 168 -2.65 9.35 -1.58
CA ILE A 168 -2.36 9.08 -2.99
C ILE A 168 -1.52 7.81 -3.11
N ALA A 169 -0.36 7.78 -2.46
CA ALA A 169 0.64 6.74 -2.66
C ALA A 169 1.22 6.24 -1.34
N TYR A 170 1.38 4.92 -1.27
CA TYR A 170 2.17 4.25 -0.26
C TYR A 170 3.30 3.48 -0.95
N SER A 171 4.55 3.80 -0.60
CA SER A 171 5.75 3.24 -1.21
C SER A 171 6.63 2.55 -0.18
N TYR A 172 7.53 1.68 -0.64
CA TYR A 172 8.42 0.95 0.26
C TYR A 172 9.35 1.89 1.06
N ASN A 173 9.91 2.90 0.39
CA ASN A 173 10.70 4.01 0.91
C ASN A 173 10.68 5.19 -0.08
N LEU A 174 11.28 6.33 0.28
CA LEU A 174 11.33 7.53 -0.60
C LEU A 174 11.93 7.29 -1.99
N LYS A 175 12.89 6.37 -2.12
CA LYS A 175 13.57 6.10 -3.40
C LYS A 175 12.75 5.21 -4.33
N SER A 176 11.74 4.54 -3.78
CA SER A 176 10.86 3.61 -4.50
C SER A 176 9.54 4.25 -4.92
N GLU A 177 9.39 5.56 -4.77
CA GLU A 177 8.18 6.27 -5.18
C GLU A 177 7.97 6.20 -6.69
N PRO A 178 6.72 6.07 -7.16
CA PRO A 178 6.47 6.15 -8.58
C PRO A 178 6.87 7.53 -9.12
N ASN A 179 7.34 7.59 -10.37
CA ASN A 179 7.68 8.86 -11.00
C ASN A 179 6.39 9.65 -11.27
N ILE A 180 6.14 10.70 -10.50
CA ILE A 180 5.00 11.59 -10.68
C ILE A 180 5.52 12.98 -11.08
N THR A 181 5.10 13.46 -12.24
CA THR A 181 5.59 14.74 -12.81
C THR A 181 5.35 15.96 -11.92
N ASN A 182 4.24 16.00 -11.19
CA ASN A 182 3.87 17.07 -10.25
C ASN A 182 4.05 16.67 -8.77
N ILE A 183 4.95 15.74 -8.47
CA ILE A 183 5.08 15.16 -7.12
C ILE A 183 5.34 16.21 -6.04
N ASP A 184 6.15 17.23 -6.34
CA ASP A 184 6.51 18.27 -5.38
C ASP A 184 5.28 19.03 -4.87
N VAL A 185 4.35 19.39 -5.78
CA VAL A 185 3.09 20.06 -5.45
C VAL A 185 2.19 19.14 -4.60
N LEU A 186 2.17 17.84 -4.91
CA LEU A 186 1.36 16.89 -4.17
C LEU A 186 1.90 16.67 -2.74
N LYS A 187 3.24 16.73 -2.55
CA LYS A 187 3.90 16.60 -1.25
C LYS A 187 3.68 17.79 -0.31
N GLU A 188 3.24 18.93 -0.83
CA GLU A 188 2.85 20.08 0.00
C GLU A 188 1.63 19.78 0.90
N ASN A 189 0.84 18.75 0.57
CA ASN A 189 -0.29 18.29 1.37
C ASN A 189 0.12 17.07 2.22
N PRO A 190 0.24 17.21 3.55
CA PRO A 190 0.61 16.12 4.44
C PRO A 190 -0.33 14.93 4.33
N GLY A 191 0.23 13.71 4.42
CA GLY A 191 -0.53 12.46 4.33
C GLY A 191 -0.80 11.96 2.91
N ASN A 192 -0.54 12.74 1.85
CA ASN A 192 -0.66 12.27 0.46
C ASN A 192 0.28 11.10 0.15
N PHE A 193 1.48 11.16 0.72
CA PHE A 193 2.52 10.14 0.55
C PHE A 193 2.86 9.57 1.92
N ALA A 194 3.11 8.27 1.93
CA ALA A 194 3.59 7.57 3.10
C ALA A 194 4.54 6.45 2.68
N THR A 195 5.39 6.04 3.62
CA THR A 195 6.29 4.89 3.42
C THR A 195 6.16 3.88 4.55
N ASN A 196 6.92 2.80 4.45
CA ASN A 196 7.12 1.92 5.59
C ASN A 196 7.73 2.68 6.78
N PRO A 197 7.52 2.18 8.01
CA PRO A 197 8.21 2.66 9.21
C PRO A 197 9.72 2.79 9.01
N THR A 198 10.31 3.94 9.35
CA THR A 198 11.76 4.16 9.27
C THR A 198 12.38 4.72 10.55
N SER A 199 11.58 5.33 11.43
CA SER A 199 12.11 5.87 12.69
C SER A 199 11.19 5.67 13.88
N VAL A 200 11.79 5.71 15.06
CA VAL A 200 11.11 5.63 16.36
C VAL A 200 11.48 6.89 17.13
N LYS A 201 10.49 7.63 17.62
CA LYS A 201 10.72 8.83 18.44
C LYS A 201 10.07 8.64 19.80
N LEU A 202 10.82 8.93 20.85
CA LEU A 202 10.28 9.01 22.21
C LEU A 202 9.19 10.09 22.24
N ASN A 203 8.08 9.80 22.92
CA ASN A 203 7.00 10.77 23.08
C ASN A 203 7.47 11.92 23.99
N GLU A 204 6.99 13.15 23.77
CA GLU A 204 7.53 14.38 24.39
C GLU A 204 7.54 14.39 25.93
N ASN A 205 6.77 13.50 26.57
CA ASN A 205 6.74 13.33 28.02
C ASN A 205 7.83 12.37 28.56
N ALA A 206 8.59 11.70 27.69
CA ALA A 206 9.65 10.79 28.08
C ALA A 206 10.91 11.59 28.41
N PHE A 207 11.41 11.43 29.64
CA PHE A 207 12.60 12.08 30.14
C PHE A 207 13.79 11.93 29.18
N HIS A 208 14.36 13.04 28.71
CA HIS A 208 15.55 13.02 27.84
C HIS A 208 16.76 12.35 28.53
N ASN A 209 16.82 12.42 29.86
CA ASN A 209 17.82 11.73 30.67
C ASN A 209 17.13 11.08 31.87
N ILE A 210 17.40 9.80 32.08
CA ILE A 210 16.97 9.05 33.25
C ILE A 210 18.21 8.65 34.02
N SER A 211 18.24 8.95 35.32
CA SER A 211 19.29 8.50 36.23
C SER A 211 18.68 7.56 37.24
N ILE A 212 19.15 6.32 37.25
CA ILE A 212 18.74 5.27 38.18
C ILE A 212 19.95 4.75 38.94
N TYR A 213 19.75 4.37 40.20
CA TYR A 213 20.73 3.64 40.99
C TYR A 213 20.60 2.14 40.75
N SER A 214 21.70 1.41 40.97
CA SER A 214 21.70 -0.05 40.92
C SER A 214 20.57 -0.62 41.79
N GLY A 215 19.76 -1.49 41.20
CA GLY A 215 18.63 -2.13 41.88
C GLY A 215 17.29 -1.40 41.74
N GLN A 216 17.26 -0.19 41.19
CA GLN A 216 16.02 0.55 40.89
C GLN A 216 15.40 0.13 39.56
N ARG A 217 14.09 0.30 39.44
CA ARG A 217 13.37 0.07 38.17
C ARG A 217 13.52 1.26 37.25
N ILE A 218 13.56 0.99 35.95
CA ILE A 218 13.37 2.02 34.93
C ILE A 218 11.97 2.64 35.14
N PRO A 219 11.82 3.98 35.05
CA PRO A 219 10.52 4.63 35.14
C PRO A 219 9.49 3.98 34.22
N GLU A 220 8.29 3.78 34.74
CA GLU A 220 7.15 3.33 33.95
C GLU A 220 6.73 4.44 32.96
N GLU A 221 5.89 4.09 31.99
CA GLU A 221 5.29 5.04 31.03
C GLU A 221 6.23 5.64 29.98
N ILE A 222 7.47 5.12 29.87
CA ILE A 222 8.31 5.44 28.70
C ILE A 222 7.63 4.86 27.46
N SER A 223 7.31 5.73 26.51
CA SER A 223 6.66 5.36 25.26
C SER A 223 7.32 6.04 24.09
N CYS A 224 7.30 5.35 22.95
CA CYS A 224 7.66 5.92 21.67
C CYS A 224 6.53 5.77 20.66
N SER A 225 6.60 6.58 19.61
CA SER A 225 5.77 6.49 18.41
C SER A 225 6.67 6.13 17.23
N ILE A 226 6.06 5.50 16.22
CA ILE A 226 6.76 5.09 15.01
C ILE A 226 6.39 6.04 13.89
N TYR A 227 7.37 6.37 13.05
CA TYR A 227 7.22 7.31 11.95
C TYR A 227 7.80 6.74 10.66
N ASP A 228 7.24 7.18 9.54
CA ASP A 228 7.75 6.90 8.20
C ASP A 228 8.77 7.96 7.75
N ASP A 229 9.23 7.89 6.50
CA ASP A 229 10.22 8.83 5.94
C ASP A 229 9.70 10.27 5.79
N TYR A 230 8.38 10.47 5.88
CA TYR A 230 7.71 11.77 5.82
C TYR A 230 7.43 12.35 7.20
N ASP A 231 7.93 11.72 8.26
CA ASP A 231 7.55 12.02 9.64
C ASP A 231 6.04 11.88 9.90
N ASN A 232 5.32 11.10 9.09
CA ASN A 232 3.96 10.72 9.40
C ASN A 232 3.98 9.73 10.57
N LYS A 233 3.19 9.99 11.61
CA LYS A 233 3.03 9.05 12.72
C LYS A 233 2.21 7.85 12.26
N ILE A 234 2.74 6.66 12.47
CA ILE A 234 2.08 5.40 12.13
C ILE A 234 1.12 5.02 13.26
N ILE A 235 -0.12 4.76 12.90
CA ILE A 235 -1.18 4.36 13.81
C ILE A 235 -1.59 2.94 13.44
N PHE A 236 -1.26 1.99 14.30
CA PHE A 236 -1.76 0.62 14.21
C PHE A 236 -3.25 0.60 14.56
N ASN A 237 -3.96 -0.34 13.95
CA ASN A 237 -5.36 -0.55 14.29
C ASN A 237 -5.46 -0.97 15.77
N SER A 238 -6.40 -0.39 16.52
CA SER A 238 -6.66 -0.77 17.91
C SER A 238 -7.78 -1.80 18.04
N ASP A 239 -8.52 -2.06 16.96
CA ASP A 239 -9.58 -3.06 16.92
C ASP A 239 -8.95 -4.44 16.67
N SER A 240 -8.81 -5.22 17.75
CA SER A 240 -8.23 -6.58 17.71
C SER A 240 -8.97 -7.55 16.77
N SER A 241 -10.21 -7.24 16.36
CA SER A 241 -10.93 -8.06 15.38
C SER A 241 -10.43 -7.87 13.94
N ARG A 242 -9.61 -6.85 13.69
CA ARG A 242 -9.13 -6.45 12.36
C ARG A 242 -7.62 -6.47 12.21
N ILE A 243 -6.87 -6.64 13.30
CA ILE A 243 -5.41 -6.67 13.26
C ILE A 243 -4.96 -8.03 12.74
N HIS A 244 -4.12 -8.02 11.70
CA HIS A 244 -3.43 -9.23 11.27
C HIS A 244 -2.13 -9.44 12.07
N TYR A 245 -1.73 -10.70 12.32
CA TYR A 245 -0.57 -11.00 13.18
C TYR A 245 0.76 -10.42 12.66
N ASP A 246 0.87 -10.24 11.35
CA ASP A 246 1.96 -9.62 10.63
C ASP A 246 1.99 -8.09 10.74
N GLU A 247 0.93 -7.46 11.27
CA GLU A 247 0.89 -6.01 11.54
C GLU A 247 1.45 -5.65 12.92
N PHE A 248 1.74 -6.63 13.78
CA PHE A 248 2.35 -6.38 15.08
C PHE A 248 3.83 -6.03 14.94
N MET A 249 4.21 -4.92 15.54
CA MET A 249 5.62 -4.58 15.73
C MET A 249 6.06 -5.00 17.13
N PHE A 250 7.02 -5.92 17.20
CA PHE A 250 7.68 -6.34 18.44
C PHE A 250 9.04 -5.66 18.55
N PHE A 251 9.46 -5.36 19.78
CA PHE A 251 10.76 -4.77 20.05
C PHE A 251 11.38 -5.34 21.31
N ASN A 252 12.71 -5.24 21.40
CA ASN A 252 13.50 -5.65 22.56
C ASN A 252 14.32 -4.47 23.08
N ILE A 253 14.39 -4.33 24.40
CA ILE A 253 15.27 -3.36 25.05
C ILE A 253 16.57 -4.06 25.41
N GLU A 254 17.69 -3.45 25.03
CA GLU A 254 19.03 -3.99 25.25
C GLU A 254 19.93 -2.93 25.88
N ILE A 255 20.92 -3.41 26.63
CA ILE A 255 21.98 -2.58 27.21
C ILE A 255 23.23 -2.75 26.36
N ASN A 256 23.83 -1.62 25.97
CA ASN A 256 25.10 -1.61 25.23
C ASN A 256 26.33 -1.88 26.13
N ASP A 257 26.21 -1.68 27.45
CA ASP A 257 27.26 -1.97 28.45
C ASP A 257 26.91 -3.19 29.30
N THR A 258 26.97 -4.37 28.69
CA THR A 258 26.63 -5.65 29.36
C THR A 258 27.66 -6.09 30.40
N TYR A 259 28.78 -5.37 30.55
CA TYR A 259 29.79 -5.68 31.57
C TYR A 259 29.45 -5.02 32.92
N ASN A 260 28.90 -3.80 32.88
CA ASN A 260 28.59 -3.03 34.08
C ASN A 260 27.10 -3.04 34.46
N ALA A 261 26.22 -3.42 33.54
CA ALA A 261 24.78 -3.44 33.77
C ALA A 261 24.11 -4.69 33.20
N GLU A 262 23.05 -5.12 33.88
CA GLU A 262 22.21 -6.25 33.51
C GLU A 262 20.75 -5.78 33.57
N LEU A 263 19.95 -6.14 32.57
CA LEU A 263 18.50 -5.94 32.60
C LEU A 263 17.84 -7.17 33.23
N ILE A 264 17.08 -6.96 34.29
CA ILE A 264 16.32 -8.01 34.97
C ILE A 264 14.83 -7.75 34.71
N GLY A 265 14.19 -8.66 33.98
CA GLY A 265 12.75 -8.60 33.70
C GLY A 265 12.39 -9.03 32.28
N GLN A 266 11.21 -8.63 31.83
CA GLN A 266 10.76 -8.82 30.44
C GLN A 266 11.31 -7.66 29.59
N SER A 267 12.28 -7.92 28.73
CA SER A 267 12.87 -6.91 27.84
C SER A 267 12.13 -6.75 26.51
N GLN A 268 11.26 -7.69 26.18
CA GLN A 268 10.48 -7.71 24.94
C GLN A 268 9.08 -7.13 25.14
N SER A 269 8.66 -6.30 24.21
CA SER A 269 7.32 -5.69 24.19
C SER A 269 6.83 -5.54 22.75
N TYR A 270 5.66 -4.91 22.57
CA TYR A 270 5.05 -4.67 21.27
C TYR A 270 4.39 -3.29 21.23
N CYS A 271 4.16 -2.80 20.01
CA CYS A 271 3.44 -1.57 19.76
C CYS A 271 1.94 -1.85 19.64
N TRP A 272 1.13 -0.97 20.20
CA TRP A 272 -0.33 -1.05 20.15
C TRP A 272 -0.94 0.32 19.88
N SER A 273 -1.89 0.37 18.95
CA SER A 273 -2.49 1.61 18.48
C SER A 273 -1.44 2.60 17.99
N ASP A 274 -1.18 3.70 18.69
CA ASP A 274 -0.27 4.75 18.25
C ASP A 274 1.00 4.85 19.12
N SER A 275 1.25 3.84 19.97
CA SER A 275 2.33 3.86 20.95
C SER A 275 3.00 2.50 21.16
N CYS A 276 4.29 2.55 21.50
CA CYS A 276 5.08 1.40 21.92
C CYS A 276 5.54 1.62 23.36
N LEU A 277 4.94 0.89 24.30
CA LEU A 277 5.21 1.05 25.73
C LEU A 277 6.39 0.16 26.14
N TYR A 278 7.38 0.79 26.77
CA TYR A 278 8.53 0.08 27.32
C TYR A 278 8.05 -0.90 28.40
N PRO A 279 8.53 -2.16 28.38
CA PRO A 279 8.18 -3.12 29.40
C PRO A 279 8.83 -2.75 30.75
N PRO A 280 8.25 -3.22 31.86
CA PRO A 280 8.80 -2.97 33.19
C PRO A 280 10.14 -3.71 33.37
N LEU A 281 11.22 -2.94 33.52
CA LEU A 281 12.59 -3.43 33.61
C LEU A 281 13.30 -2.90 34.86
N LYS A 282 14.24 -3.70 35.36
CA LYS A 282 15.11 -3.36 36.49
C LYS A 282 16.57 -3.49 36.06
#